data_AF-A0A936B076-F1
#
_entry.id   AF-A0A936B076-F1
#
_cell.length_a   1.000
_cell.length_b   1.000
_cell.length_c   1.000
_cell.angle_alpha   90.00
_cell.angle_beta   90.00
_cell.angle_gamma   90.00
#
_symmetry.space_group_name_H-M   'P 1'
#
loop_
_entity.id
_entity.type
_entity.pdbx_description
1 polymer ?
#
loop_
_entity_poly.entity_id
_entity_poly.type
_entity_poly.pdbx_seq_one_letter_code
_entity_poly.pdbx_strand_id
1 'polypeptide(L)'
;MKVEVKILSIKTVNELDFYWSNEDFVLLLDRMNLPDADKLKPEELREMLYMAITDFEPEEAAEIVLTYKLGERLSTGQIQNIANDMLEEKVAEQYADPSFHYDLFNINQLLYKAYKGKFPNTEASIILMEIISKAEEHIEINKEILTKALAQSLSERSIIQRLYEDQVTGKKLSAMPKNHLEVSPQGKQHLRNSHFKIHD
;
A
#
# COMPACT_ATOMS: atom_id res chain seq x y z
N MET A 1 -15.09 3.27 25.74
CA MET A 1 -15.64 3.28 24.37
C MET A 1 -16.06 1.84 24.02
N LYS A 2 -17.32 1.62 23.63
CA LYS A 2 -17.78 0.30 23.16
C LYS A 2 -18.01 0.38 21.65
N VAL A 3 -17.01 -0.06 20.89
CA VAL A 3 -17.12 -0.29 19.44
C VAL A 3 -17.20 -1.80 19.22
N GLU A 4 -18.13 -2.21 18.37
CA GLU A 4 -18.20 -3.58 17.89
C GLU A 4 -17.55 -3.63 16.51
N VAL A 5 -16.66 -4.60 16.33
CA VAL A 5 -15.84 -4.73 15.12
C VAL A 5 -16.12 -6.08 14.52
N LYS A 6 -16.52 -6.10 13.26
CA LYS A 6 -16.81 -7.32 12.52
C LYS A 6 -15.95 -7.38 11.28
N ILE A 7 -15.07 -8.38 11.20
CA ILE A 7 -14.38 -8.70 9.95
C ILE A 7 -15.40 -9.33 9.01
N LEU A 8 -15.67 -8.67 7.88
CA LEU A 8 -16.60 -9.14 6.87
C LEU A 8 -15.90 -10.11 5.90
N SER A 9 -14.67 -9.79 5.51
CA SER A 9 -13.85 -10.66 4.67
C SER A 9 -12.36 -10.36 4.80
N ILE A 10 -11.55 -11.37 4.48
CA ILE A 10 -10.10 -11.25 4.28
C ILE A 10 -9.81 -11.84 2.92
N LYS A 11 -9.17 -11.06 2.04
CA LYS A 11 -8.80 -11.49 0.70
C LYS A 11 -7.30 -11.31 0.50
N THR A 12 -6.62 -12.39 0.18
CA THR A 12 -5.23 -12.34 -0.28
C THR A 12 -5.16 -11.82 -1.72
N VAL A 13 -4.24 -10.91 -1.98
CA VAL A 13 -4.00 -10.28 -3.29
C VAL A 13 -2.51 -10.21 -3.60
N ASN A 14 -2.21 -10.28 -4.90
CA ASN A 14 -0.86 -10.09 -5.46
C ASN A 14 -0.73 -8.75 -6.21
N GLU A 15 -1.73 -7.88 -6.11
CA GLU A 15 -1.73 -6.57 -6.74
C GLU A 15 -2.64 -5.62 -5.97
N LEU A 16 -2.24 -4.36 -5.95
CA LEU A 16 -3.08 -3.23 -5.56
C LEU A 16 -3.13 -2.29 -6.76
N ASP A 17 -4.19 -2.42 -7.55
CA ASP A 17 -4.33 -1.77 -8.87
C ASP A 17 -4.29 -0.23 -8.82
N PHE A 18 -4.37 0.36 -7.62
CA PHE A 18 -4.35 1.79 -7.36
C PHE A 18 -2.98 2.33 -6.91
N TYR A 19 -1.97 1.48 -6.68
CA TYR A 19 -0.66 1.95 -6.20
C TYR A 19 0.18 2.63 -7.29
N TRP A 20 0.21 2.05 -8.50
CA TRP A 20 0.97 2.59 -9.63
C TRP A 20 0.06 3.44 -10.51
N SER A 21 0.42 4.71 -10.70
CA SER A 21 -0.23 5.61 -11.63
C SER A 21 0.37 5.52 -13.04
N ASN A 22 -0.31 6.09 -14.04
CA ASN A 22 0.26 6.19 -15.39
C ASN A 22 1.50 7.08 -15.40
N GLU A 23 1.48 8.15 -14.61
CA GLU A 23 2.60 9.06 -14.41
C GLU A 23 3.82 8.32 -13.84
N ASP A 24 3.61 7.40 -12.89
CA ASP A 24 4.69 6.55 -12.39
C ASP A 24 5.30 5.68 -13.49
N PHE A 25 4.47 5.10 -14.36
CA PHE A 25 4.97 4.27 -15.46
C PHE A 25 5.79 5.09 -16.46
N VAL A 26 5.32 6.29 -16.82
CA VAL A 26 6.06 7.20 -17.71
C VAL A 26 7.41 7.59 -17.09
N LEU A 27 7.43 7.94 -15.80
CA LEU A 27 8.66 8.35 -15.10
C LEU A 27 9.65 7.19 -14.87
N LEU A 28 9.16 5.97 -14.73
CA LEU A 28 10.01 4.77 -14.66
C LEU A 28 10.59 4.41 -16.03
N LEU A 29 9.78 4.51 -17.09
CA LEU A 29 10.22 4.28 -18.48
C LEU A 29 11.35 5.25 -18.87
N ASP A 30 11.23 6.53 -18.51
CA ASP A 30 12.28 7.52 -18.73
C ASP A 30 13.60 7.13 -18.02
N ARG A 31 13.51 6.67 -16.76
CA ARG A 31 14.67 6.16 -15.99
C ARG A 31 15.27 4.88 -16.57
N MET A 32 14.49 4.13 -17.34
CA MET A 32 14.91 2.90 -18.03
C MET A 32 15.33 3.16 -19.48
N ASN A 33 15.70 4.40 -19.82
CA ASN A 33 16.16 4.82 -21.14
C ASN A 33 15.12 4.72 -22.27
N LEU A 34 13.83 4.76 -21.93
CA LEU A 34 12.73 4.88 -22.88
C LEU A 34 12.02 6.24 -22.69
N PRO A 35 12.61 7.33 -23.21
CA PRO A 35 11.99 8.65 -23.16
C PRO A 35 10.73 8.70 -24.05
N ASP A 36 9.94 9.77 -23.91
CA ASP A 36 8.70 9.99 -24.67
C ASP A 36 7.56 8.97 -24.42
N ALA A 37 7.62 8.23 -23.30
CA ALA A 37 6.57 7.30 -22.90
C ALA A 37 5.21 7.98 -22.64
N ASP A 38 5.19 9.29 -22.42
CA ASP A 38 3.97 10.10 -22.28
C ASP A 38 3.13 10.15 -23.57
N LYS A 39 3.71 9.77 -24.71
CA LYS A 39 3.02 9.66 -26.02
C LYS A 39 2.33 8.32 -26.21
N LEU A 40 2.62 7.32 -25.37
CA LEU A 40 1.98 6.01 -25.42
C LEU A 40 0.57 6.08 -24.87
N LYS A 41 -0.27 5.12 -25.26
CA LYS A 41 -1.59 5.01 -24.65
C LYS A 41 -1.47 4.49 -23.22
N PRO A 42 -2.34 4.92 -22.28
CA PRO A 42 -2.34 4.45 -20.90
C PRO A 42 -2.31 2.91 -20.76
N GLU A 43 -3.06 2.21 -21.60
CA GLU A 43 -3.13 0.75 -21.63
C GLU A 43 -1.83 0.06 -22.07
N GLU A 44 -0.95 0.75 -22.80
CA GLU A 44 0.31 0.22 -23.32
C GLU A 44 1.48 0.43 -22.34
N LEU A 45 1.37 1.39 -21.41
CA LEU A 45 2.45 1.81 -20.51
C LEU A 45 3.00 0.67 -19.65
N ARG A 46 2.11 -0.13 -19.07
CA ARG A 46 2.49 -1.23 -18.17
C ARG A 46 3.24 -2.32 -18.93
N GLU A 47 2.75 -2.70 -20.10
CA GLU A 47 3.40 -3.71 -20.94
C GLU A 47 4.78 -3.23 -21.40
N MET A 48 4.87 -1.96 -21.81
CA MET A 48 6.15 -1.34 -22.18
C MET A 48 7.13 -1.33 -21.00
N LEU A 49 6.66 -1.00 -19.79
CA LEU A 49 7.50 -1.00 -18.60
C LEU A 49 8.02 -2.40 -18.27
N TYR A 50 7.21 -3.44 -18.41
CA TYR A 50 7.68 -4.81 -18.22
C TYR A 50 8.78 -5.19 -19.20
N MET A 51 8.66 -4.78 -20.47
CA MET A 51 9.72 -5.00 -21.45
C MET A 51 11.01 -4.25 -21.07
N ALA A 52 10.88 -2.97 -20.72
CA ALA A 52 12.01 -2.13 -20.32
C ALA A 52 12.74 -2.68 -19.09
N ILE A 53 12.00 -3.14 -18.09
CA ILE A 53 12.56 -3.78 -16.89
C ILE A 53 13.45 -4.96 -17.29
N THR A 54 12.99 -5.81 -18.20
CA THR A 54 13.72 -7.03 -18.57
C THR A 54 14.99 -6.80 -19.39
N ASP A 55 15.27 -5.57 -19.82
CA ASP A 55 16.53 -5.19 -20.48
C ASP A 55 17.68 -4.99 -19.47
N PHE A 56 17.39 -4.96 -18.16
CA PHE A 56 18.36 -4.82 -17.08
C PHE A 56 18.53 -6.12 -16.30
N GLU A 57 19.66 -6.27 -15.61
CA GLU A 57 19.77 -7.32 -14.60
C GLU A 57 18.78 -7.04 -13.45
N PRO A 58 18.22 -8.08 -12.80
CA PRO A 58 17.15 -7.91 -11.82
C PRO A 58 17.48 -6.96 -10.68
N GLU A 59 18.69 -7.05 -10.13
CA GLU A 59 19.17 -6.19 -9.07
C GLU A 59 19.24 -4.74 -9.55
N GLU A 60 19.69 -4.49 -10.78
CA GLU A 60 19.75 -3.15 -11.37
C GLU A 60 18.34 -2.57 -11.58
N ALA A 61 17.41 -3.38 -12.11
CA ALA A 61 16.01 -2.97 -12.24
C ALA A 61 15.37 -2.69 -10.89
N ALA A 62 15.64 -3.51 -9.88
CA ALA A 62 15.16 -3.31 -8.52
C ALA A 62 15.70 -1.99 -7.94
N GLU A 63 17.01 -1.71 -8.10
CA GLU A 63 17.61 -0.44 -7.67
C GLU A 63 16.94 0.78 -8.32
N ILE A 64 16.65 0.73 -9.62
CA ILE A 64 15.97 1.83 -10.34
C ILE A 64 14.58 2.09 -9.74
N VAL A 65 13.78 1.04 -9.58
CA VAL A 65 12.39 1.16 -9.10
C VAL A 65 12.35 1.57 -7.62
N LEU A 66 13.24 1.01 -6.79
CA LEU A 66 13.40 1.40 -5.38
C LEU A 66 13.85 2.85 -5.25
N THR A 67 14.81 3.29 -6.05
CA THR A 67 15.28 4.68 -6.04
C THR A 67 14.15 5.63 -6.41
N TYR A 68 13.35 5.28 -7.41
CA TYR A 68 12.20 6.09 -7.82
C TYR A 68 11.19 6.33 -6.68
N LYS A 69 10.83 5.27 -5.94
CA LYS A 69 9.80 5.38 -4.89
C LYS A 69 10.33 5.74 -3.50
N LEU A 70 11.56 5.33 -3.16
CA LEU A 70 12.09 5.37 -1.81
C LEU A 70 13.39 6.18 -1.67
N GLY A 71 13.92 6.77 -2.76
CA GLY A 71 15.18 7.53 -2.75
C GLY A 71 15.21 8.74 -1.82
N GLU A 72 14.05 9.31 -1.46
CA GLU A 72 13.97 10.40 -0.46
C GLU A 72 14.07 9.89 0.99
N ARG A 73 13.82 8.60 1.22
CA ARG A 73 13.72 7.97 2.55
C ARG A 73 14.87 7.01 2.85
N LEU A 74 15.52 6.48 1.82
CA LEU A 74 16.59 5.51 1.91
C LEU A 74 17.84 6.02 1.19
N SER A 75 19.00 5.75 1.78
CA SER A 75 20.28 6.01 1.12
C SER A 75 20.53 5.04 -0.04
N THR A 76 21.42 5.42 -0.97
CA THR A 76 21.84 4.56 -2.09
C THR A 76 22.30 3.19 -1.62
N GLY A 77 23.13 3.11 -0.56
CA GLY A 77 23.59 1.83 -0.03
C GLY A 77 22.46 0.96 0.55
N GLN A 78 21.44 1.57 1.17
CA GLN A 78 20.27 0.81 1.63
C GLN A 78 19.45 0.29 0.46
N ILE A 79 19.27 1.08 -0.59
CA ILE A 79 18.57 0.67 -1.80
C ILE A 79 19.29 -0.50 -2.48
N GLN A 80 20.61 -0.41 -2.63
CA GLN A 80 21.45 -1.48 -3.19
C GLN A 80 21.30 -2.77 -2.39
N ASN A 81 21.39 -2.70 -1.06
CA ASN A 81 21.20 -3.89 -0.21
C ASN A 81 19.82 -4.50 -0.41
N ILE A 82 18.76 -3.68 -0.36
CA ILE A 82 17.39 -4.17 -0.55
C ILE A 82 17.21 -4.80 -1.93
N ALA A 83 17.73 -4.18 -2.99
CA ALA A 83 17.63 -4.69 -4.35
C ALA A 83 18.24 -6.09 -4.51
N ASN A 84 19.40 -6.31 -3.88
CA ASN A 84 20.05 -7.63 -3.84
C ASN A 84 19.25 -8.63 -2.99
N ASP A 85 18.86 -8.24 -1.77
CA ASP A 85 18.13 -9.11 -0.84
C ASP A 85 16.77 -9.54 -1.42
N MET A 86 16.11 -8.68 -2.20
CA MET A 86 14.82 -8.95 -2.85
C MET A 86 14.85 -10.13 -3.83
N LEU A 87 16.02 -10.59 -4.28
CA LEU A 87 16.12 -11.77 -5.16
C LEU A 87 15.96 -13.09 -4.40
N GLU A 88 16.38 -13.12 -3.14
CA GLU A 88 16.42 -14.35 -2.33
C GLU A 88 15.34 -14.34 -1.24
N GLU A 89 15.01 -13.16 -0.72
CA GLU A 89 14.15 -13.00 0.44
C GLU A 89 12.87 -12.21 0.13
N LYS A 90 11.82 -12.50 0.90
CA LYS A 90 10.59 -11.71 0.89
C LYS A 90 10.78 -10.43 1.70
N VAL A 91 11.64 -9.53 1.23
CA VAL A 91 12.01 -8.30 1.96
C VAL A 91 10.77 -7.48 2.35
N ALA A 92 9.74 -7.44 1.49
CA ALA A 92 8.47 -6.78 1.79
C ALA A 92 7.78 -7.27 3.07
N GLU A 93 8.01 -8.52 3.49
CA GLU A 93 7.43 -9.14 4.70
C GLU A 93 8.38 -9.07 5.90
N GLN A 94 9.68 -8.88 5.67
CA GLN A 94 10.74 -9.07 6.67
C GLN A 94 11.49 -7.79 7.04
N TYR A 95 11.35 -6.72 6.24
CA TYR A 95 12.08 -5.49 6.47
C TYR A 95 11.80 -4.92 7.87
N ALA A 96 12.85 -4.45 8.56
CA ALA A 96 12.77 -4.10 9.97
C ALA A 96 11.80 -2.94 10.27
N ASP A 97 11.67 -1.99 9.36
CA ASP A 97 10.73 -0.87 9.48
C ASP A 97 9.45 -1.16 8.67
N PRO A 98 8.31 -1.41 9.34
CA PRO A 98 7.04 -1.74 8.68
C PRO A 98 6.50 -0.63 7.79
N SER A 99 6.98 0.61 7.94
CA SER A 99 6.53 1.73 7.12
C SER A 99 6.99 1.65 5.65
N PHE A 100 7.86 0.68 5.32
CA PHE A 100 8.28 0.38 3.95
C PHE A 100 7.57 -0.84 3.35
N HIS A 101 6.89 -1.67 4.16
CA HIS A 101 6.29 -2.93 3.68
C HIS A 101 5.30 -2.71 2.53
N TYR A 102 4.54 -1.61 2.60
CA TYR A 102 3.58 -1.25 1.56
C TYR A 102 4.27 -0.98 0.22
N ASP A 103 5.28 -0.12 0.21
CA ASP A 103 6.01 0.23 -1.01
C ASP A 103 6.79 -0.99 -1.54
N LEU A 104 7.48 -1.71 -0.64
CA LEU A 104 8.26 -2.90 -0.98
C LEU A 104 7.40 -4.02 -1.56
N PHE A 105 6.18 -4.24 -1.06
CA PHE A 105 5.24 -5.21 -1.62
C PHE A 105 4.90 -4.87 -3.08
N ASN A 106 4.55 -3.61 -3.34
CA ASN A 106 4.15 -3.18 -4.69
C ASN A 106 5.31 -3.19 -5.68
N ILE A 107 6.52 -2.83 -5.24
CA ILE A 107 7.75 -2.92 -6.02
C ILE A 107 8.09 -4.39 -6.32
N ASN A 108 8.06 -5.25 -5.30
CA ASN A 108 8.32 -6.69 -5.47
C ASN A 108 7.33 -7.32 -6.44
N GLN A 109 6.04 -7.01 -6.37
CA GLN A 109 5.03 -7.55 -7.29
C GLN A 109 5.19 -7.07 -8.73
N LEU A 110 5.61 -5.81 -8.93
CA LEU A 110 5.95 -5.30 -10.26
C LEU A 110 7.10 -6.11 -10.87
N LEU A 111 8.18 -6.29 -10.12
CA LEU A 111 9.38 -7.01 -10.55
C LEU A 111 9.14 -8.52 -10.71
N TYR A 112 8.37 -9.12 -9.80
CA TYR A 112 7.92 -10.52 -9.89
C TYR A 112 7.22 -10.79 -11.22
N LYS A 113 6.29 -9.91 -11.62
CA LYS A 113 5.53 -10.03 -12.88
C LYS A 113 6.41 -9.80 -14.10
N ALA A 114 7.26 -8.76 -14.08
CA ALA A 114 8.16 -8.45 -15.19
C ALA A 114 9.14 -9.61 -15.48
N TYR A 115 9.76 -10.17 -14.45
CA TYR A 115 10.73 -11.27 -14.58
C TYR A 115 10.12 -12.68 -14.45
N LYS A 116 8.79 -12.81 -14.52
CA LYS A 116 8.08 -14.11 -14.48
C LYS A 116 8.48 -15.00 -13.30
N GLY A 117 8.63 -14.40 -12.13
CA GLY A 117 8.89 -15.10 -10.87
C GLY A 117 10.35 -15.25 -10.46
N LYS A 118 11.28 -14.47 -11.03
CA LYS A 118 12.67 -14.40 -10.56
C LYS A 118 12.78 -13.84 -9.14
N PHE A 119 11.90 -12.89 -8.77
CA PHE A 119 11.74 -12.42 -7.40
C PHE A 119 10.85 -13.39 -6.61
N PRO A 120 10.97 -13.50 -5.27
CA PRO A 120 10.03 -14.24 -4.45
C PRO A 120 8.61 -13.66 -4.55
N ASN A 121 7.60 -14.52 -4.60
CA ASN A 121 6.21 -14.04 -4.58
C ASN A 121 5.82 -13.55 -3.17
N THR A 122 5.35 -12.31 -3.06
CA THR A 122 4.86 -11.68 -1.82
C THR A 122 3.35 -11.50 -1.87
N GLU A 123 2.66 -11.55 -0.74
CA GLU A 123 1.19 -11.46 -0.73
C GLU A 123 0.73 -10.36 0.23
N ALA A 124 -0.35 -9.66 -0.12
CA ALA A 124 -1.03 -8.72 0.76
C ALA A 124 -2.42 -9.21 1.11
N SER A 125 -2.96 -8.80 2.26
CA SER A 125 -4.32 -9.10 2.68
C SER A 125 -5.17 -7.83 2.71
N ILE A 126 -6.25 -7.80 1.95
CA ILE A 126 -7.29 -6.77 2.06
C ILE A 126 -8.32 -7.26 3.09
N ILE A 127 -8.45 -6.51 4.17
CA ILE A 127 -9.41 -6.79 5.24
C ILE A 127 -10.58 -5.81 5.09
N LEU A 128 -11.77 -6.36 4.81
CA LEU A 128 -13.01 -5.59 4.87
C LEU A 128 -13.61 -5.77 6.26
N MET A 129 -13.85 -4.67 6.97
CA MET A 129 -14.40 -4.68 8.31
C MET A 129 -15.49 -3.63 8.49
N GLU A 130 -16.44 -3.93 9.35
CA GLU A 130 -17.49 -3.04 9.81
C GLU A 130 -17.19 -2.63 11.25
N ILE A 131 -17.27 -1.33 11.54
CA ILE A 131 -17.08 -0.77 12.88
C ILE A 131 -18.39 -0.09 13.29
N ILE A 132 -19.00 -0.61 14.35
CA ILE A 132 -20.29 -0.15 14.86
C ILE A 132 -20.05 0.52 16.22
N SER A 133 -20.34 1.82 16.32
CA SER A 133 -20.37 2.51 17.60
C SER A 133 -21.68 2.23 18.33
N LYS A 134 -21.61 1.86 19.62
CA LYS A 134 -22.78 1.78 20.51
C LYS A 134 -23.04 3.08 21.29
N ALA A 135 -22.25 4.13 21.04
CA ALA A 135 -22.47 5.45 21.64
C ALA A 135 -23.47 6.26 20.79
N GLU A 136 -24.33 7.04 21.44
CA GLU A 136 -25.28 7.95 20.76
C GLU A 136 -24.58 9.11 20.04
N GLU A 137 -23.32 9.38 20.37
CA GLU A 137 -22.49 10.40 19.74
C GLU A 137 -21.78 9.87 18.49
N HIS A 138 -21.72 10.72 17.46
CA HIS A 138 -21.01 10.42 16.21
C HIS A 138 -19.51 10.28 16.50
N ILE A 139 -18.98 9.06 16.41
CA ILE A 139 -17.56 8.79 16.55
C ILE A 139 -16.89 9.03 15.19
N GLU A 140 -16.00 10.02 15.11
CA GLU A 140 -15.10 10.17 13.98
C GLU A 140 -14.07 9.03 13.99
N ILE A 141 -14.08 8.21 12.93
CA ILE A 141 -13.12 7.11 12.80
C ILE A 141 -11.76 7.68 12.44
N ASN A 142 -10.81 7.60 13.38
CA ASN A 142 -9.42 7.97 13.17
C ASN A 142 -8.51 6.74 13.26
N LYS A 143 -7.21 6.92 12.97
CA LYS A 143 -6.22 5.84 12.98
C LYS A 143 -6.14 5.11 14.32
N GLU A 144 -6.21 5.84 15.43
CA GLU A 144 -6.14 5.26 16.77
C GLU A 144 -7.33 4.33 17.03
N ILE A 145 -8.54 4.77 16.69
CA ILE A 145 -9.77 3.98 16.84
C ILE A 145 -9.71 2.75 15.95
N LEU A 146 -9.26 2.89 14.70
CA LEU A 146 -9.10 1.78 13.76
C LEU A 146 -8.09 0.75 14.27
N THR A 147 -6.93 1.19 14.78
CA THR A 147 -5.91 0.27 15.33
C THR A 147 -6.44 -0.47 16.56
N LYS A 148 -7.11 0.23 17.49
CA LYS A 148 -7.72 -0.40 18.67
C LYS A 148 -8.85 -1.36 18.30
N ALA A 149 -9.66 -1.01 17.32
CA ALA A 149 -10.71 -1.85 16.76
C ALA A 149 -10.15 -3.12 16.13
N LEU A 150 -9.13 -2.98 15.28
CA LEU A 150 -8.45 -4.10 14.64
C LEU A 150 -7.79 -5.01 15.68
N ALA A 151 -7.05 -4.44 16.63
CA ALA A 151 -6.34 -5.21 17.66
C ALA A 151 -7.27 -6.10 18.49
N GLN A 152 -8.49 -5.63 18.80
CA GLN A 152 -9.50 -6.43 19.51
C GLN A 152 -10.04 -7.61 18.68
N SER A 153 -9.98 -7.51 17.35
CA SER A 153 -10.39 -8.59 16.45
C SER A 153 -9.28 -9.62 16.18
N LEU A 154 -8.05 -9.32 16.60
CA LEU A 154 -6.91 -10.23 16.48
C LEU A 154 -6.86 -11.19 17.67
N SER A 155 -6.34 -12.39 17.45
CA SER A 155 -6.11 -13.34 18.55
C SER A 155 -5.07 -12.80 19.53
N GLU A 156 -5.14 -13.25 20.78
CA GLU A 156 -4.16 -12.92 21.84
C GLU A 156 -2.70 -13.24 21.48
N ARG A 157 -2.50 -14.05 20.44
CA ARG A 157 -1.18 -14.47 19.94
C ARG A 157 -0.66 -13.62 18.78
N SER A 158 -1.41 -12.60 18.35
CA SER A 158 -1.00 -11.79 17.21
C SER A 158 0.21 -10.91 17.53
N ILE A 159 1.15 -10.83 16.58
CA ILE A 159 2.35 -9.98 16.70
C ILE A 159 1.97 -8.51 16.93
N ILE A 160 0.86 -8.05 16.37
CA ILE A 160 0.36 -6.68 16.53
C ILE A 160 0.03 -6.40 18.00
N GLN A 161 -0.64 -7.33 18.70
CA GLN A 161 -0.92 -7.15 20.13
C GLN A 161 0.36 -7.14 20.97
N ARG A 162 1.38 -7.92 20.60
CA ARG A 162 2.67 -7.95 21.30
C ARG A 162 3.52 -6.71 21.07
N LEU A 163 3.59 -6.20 19.84
CA LEU A 163 4.45 -5.06 19.47
C LEU A 163 3.82 -3.71 19.85
N TYR A 164 2.49 -3.63 19.89
CA TYR A 164 1.75 -2.39 20.11
C TYR A 164 0.86 -2.43 21.37
N GLU A 165 1.17 -3.27 22.35
CA GLU A 165 0.37 -3.46 23.56
C GLU A 165 0.06 -2.14 24.28
N ASP A 166 1.06 -1.27 24.43
CA ASP A 166 0.92 0.03 25.10
C ASP A 166 0.00 0.99 24.32
N GLN A 167 0.02 0.94 22.99
CA GLN A 167 -0.83 1.77 22.11
C GLN A 167 -2.26 1.24 22.05
N VAL A 168 -2.42 -0.09 22.04
CA VAL A 168 -3.71 -0.78 22.05
C VAL A 168 -4.43 -0.59 23.40
N THR A 169 -3.69 -0.68 24.51
CA THR A 169 -4.21 -0.47 25.87
C THR A 169 -4.32 1.00 26.26
N GLY A 170 -3.84 1.93 25.42
CA GLY A 170 -3.95 3.37 25.64
C GLY A 170 -2.99 3.93 26.71
N LYS A 171 -1.93 3.20 27.05
CA LYS A 171 -0.89 3.62 28.01
C LYS A 171 0.13 4.59 27.42
N LYS A 172 0.22 4.69 26.08
CA LYS A 172 1.13 5.60 25.38
C LYS A 172 0.42 6.28 24.22
N LEU A 173 0.44 7.61 24.18
CA LEU A 173 -0.05 8.39 23.03
C LEU A 173 0.91 8.15 21.85
N SER A 174 0.39 7.63 20.73
CA SER A 174 1.22 7.38 19.55
C SER A 174 1.55 8.70 18.85
N ALA A 175 2.79 9.17 18.97
CA ALA A 175 3.38 10.06 17.98
C ALA A 175 3.68 9.23 16.73
N MET A 176 2.65 8.93 15.93
CA MET A 176 2.82 8.16 14.69
C MET A 176 3.13 9.10 13.51
N PRO A 177 4.11 8.76 12.66
CA PRO A 177 4.44 9.55 11.49
C PRO A 177 3.23 9.61 10.52
N LYS A 178 3.11 10.75 9.83
CA LYS A 178 2.03 11.08 8.89
C LYS A 178 2.12 10.24 7.59
N ASN A 179 1.99 8.91 7.66
CA ASN A 179 1.97 8.10 6.44
C ASN A 179 0.52 7.81 6.03
N HIS A 180 0.27 7.92 4.72
CA HIS A 180 -1.05 7.82 4.09
C HIS A 180 -1.71 6.46 4.39
N LEU A 181 -2.81 6.48 5.14
CA LEU A 181 -3.82 5.44 5.09
C LEU A 181 -4.98 6.08 4.33
N GLU A 182 -5.21 5.68 3.09
CA GLU A 182 -6.40 6.11 2.35
C GLU A 182 -7.62 5.43 2.96
N VAL A 183 -8.38 6.19 3.73
CA VAL A 183 -9.73 5.82 4.16
C VAL A 183 -10.68 6.38 3.11
N SER A 184 -11.19 5.53 2.22
CA SER A 184 -12.22 5.95 1.28
C SER A 184 -13.58 5.98 2.00
N PRO A 185 -14.24 7.14 2.17
CA PRO A 185 -15.57 7.18 2.76
C PRO A 185 -16.59 6.75 1.71
N GLN A 186 -17.17 5.55 1.84
CA GLN A 186 -18.39 5.22 1.09
C GLN A 186 -19.58 5.96 1.73
N GLY A 187 -19.76 7.22 1.33
CA GLY A 187 -20.98 7.96 1.58
C GLY A 187 -22.13 7.41 0.74
N LYS A 188 -23.04 6.64 1.35
CA LYS A 188 -24.41 6.53 0.83
C LYS A 188 -25.14 7.84 1.14
N GLN A 189 -25.03 8.83 0.25
CA GLN A 189 -26.01 9.91 0.23
C GLN A 189 -27.21 9.45 -0.60
N HIS A 190 -28.36 9.33 0.07
CA HIS A 190 -29.65 9.14 -0.55
C HIS A 190 -29.91 10.25 -1.59
N LEU A 191 -30.17 9.83 -2.83
CA LEU A 191 -30.86 10.64 -3.82
C LEU A 191 -32.22 11.07 -3.26
N ARG A 192 -32.35 12.33 -2.86
CA ARG A 192 -33.65 13.00 -2.74
C ARG A 192 -33.81 13.96 -3.90
N ASN A 193 -34.77 13.64 -4.75
CA ASN A 193 -35.33 14.50 -5.79
C ASN A 193 -35.82 15.83 -5.21
N SER A 194 -35.42 16.92 -5.85
CA SER A 194 -36.12 18.21 -5.94
C SER A 194 -35.55 18.92 -7.16
N HIS A 195 -36.11 18.73 -8.36
CA HIS A 195 -37.08 19.64 -9.00
C HIS A 195 -36.73 21.14 -8.94
N PHE A 196 -36.57 21.70 -10.14
CA PHE A 196 -36.78 23.10 -10.56
C PHE A 196 -35.68 24.12 -10.14
N LYS A 197 -35.25 25.09 -10.95
CA LYS A 197 -35.66 25.60 -12.28
C LYS A 197 -34.51 26.45 -12.85
N ILE A 198 -34.37 26.47 -14.17
CA ILE A 198 -33.59 27.48 -14.92
C ILE A 198 -34.34 28.82 -14.84
N HIS A 199 -33.62 29.93 -14.70
CA HIS A 199 -33.96 31.19 -15.35
C HIS A 199 -32.70 32.01 -15.65
N ASP A 200 -32.55 32.26 -16.95
CA ASP A 200 -31.86 33.32 -17.72
C ASP A 200 -30.43 33.73 -17.36
#